data_AF-A0A4Y2TMH6-F1
#
_entry.id   AF-A0A4Y2TMH6-F1
#
_cell.length_a   1.000
_cell.length_b   1.000
_cell.length_c   1.000
_cell.angle_alpha   90.00
_cell.angle_beta   90.00
_cell.angle_gamma   90.00
#
_symmetry.space_group_name_H-M   'P 1'
#
loop_
_entity.id
_entity.type
_entity.pdbx_description
1 polymer ?
#
loop_
_entity_poly.entity_id
_entity_poly.type
_entity_poly.pdbx_seq_one_letter_code
_entity_poly.pdbx_strand_id
1 'polypeptide(L)'
;MLRSDLKIEKKTAFTTGQGLWQFKVMPFGLCDAPAAFERLMETVLRELSSEACLVYLDDIIIIGRTFQEHLNNLCKVFKRLQKANLKLRPKK
;
A
#
# COMPACT_ATOMS: atom_id res chain seq x y z
N MET A 1 -6.24 3.98 -1.63
CA MET A 1 -5.71 3.89 -3.00
C MET A 1 -4.69 5.00 -3.17
N LEU A 2 -3.50 4.69 -3.69
CA LEU A 2 -2.36 5.62 -3.72
C LEU A 2 -2.62 6.72 -4.76
N ARG A 3 -2.62 7.98 -4.34
CA ARG A 3 -2.81 9.12 -5.24
C ARG A 3 -1.54 9.32 -6.06
N SER A 4 -1.71 9.59 -7.34
CA SER A 4 -0.63 9.95 -8.25
C SER A 4 -0.13 11.38 -7.96
N ASP A 5 1.18 11.58 -7.96
CA ASP A 5 1.76 12.92 -7.93
C ASP A 5 1.47 13.65 -9.24
N LEU A 6 1.25 14.97 -9.19
CA LEU A 6 0.96 15.83 -10.36
C LEU A 6 1.98 15.67 -11.51
N LYS A 7 3.24 15.29 -11.21
CA LYS A 7 4.27 15.00 -12.22
C LYS A 7 4.09 13.64 -12.90
N ILE A 8 3.57 12.64 -12.20
CA ILE A 8 3.32 11.28 -12.73
C ILE A 8 2.01 11.25 -13.52
N GLU A 9 1.00 12.03 -13.11
CA GLU A 9 -0.28 12.13 -13.83
C GLU A 9 -0.11 12.53 -15.30
N LYS A 10 0.74 13.54 -15.56
CA LYS A 10 1.01 14.01 -16.92
C LYS A 10 1.76 12.97 -17.78
N LYS A 11 2.55 12.09 -17.15
CA LYS A 11 3.31 11.04 -17.84
C LYS A 11 2.51 9.76 -18.07
N THR A 12 1.38 9.63 -17.39
CA THR A 12 0.48 8.47 -17.47
C THR A 12 -0.79 8.76 -18.25
N ALA A 13 -0.81 9.88 -19.00
CA ALA A 13 -1.92 10.21 -19.88
C ALA A 13 -1.98 9.24 -21.08
N PHE A 14 -3.19 8.84 -21.45
CA PHE A 14 -3.46 7.92 -22.55
C PHE A 14 -4.57 8.45 -23.45
N THR A 15 -4.46 8.18 -24.75
CA THR A 15 -5.42 8.64 -25.75
C THR A 15 -6.45 7.55 -26.01
N THR A 16 -7.72 7.94 -26.03
CA THR A 16 -8.84 7.16 -26.53
C THR A 16 -9.37 7.81 -27.81
N GLY A 17 -10.19 7.11 -28.60
CA GLY A 17 -10.83 7.70 -29.79
C GLY A 17 -11.69 8.94 -29.50
N GLN A 18 -11.98 9.24 -28.23
CA GLN A 18 -12.79 10.37 -27.78
C GLN A 18 -11.99 11.46 -27.05
N GLY A 19 -10.66 11.30 -26.89
CA GLY A 19 -9.81 12.31 -26.25
C GLY A 19 -8.72 11.75 -25.34
N LEU A 20 -8.04 12.66 -24.64
CA LEU A 20 -6.93 12.38 -23.73
C LEU A 20 -7.43 12.22 -22.28
N TRP A 21 -7.03 11.14 -21.63
CA TRP A 21 -7.37 10.82 -20.25
C TRP A 21 -6.10 10.63 -19.44
N GLN A 22 -6.17 10.84 -18.12
CA GLN A 22 -5.07 10.58 -17.20
C GLN A 22 -5.56 9.79 -15.99
N PHE A 23 -4.67 8.98 -15.41
CA PHE A 23 -4.97 8.27 -14.18
C PHE A 23 -4.92 9.22 -12.97
N LYS A 24 -5.92 9.13 -12.09
CA LYS A 24 -5.98 9.88 -10.80
C LYS A 24 -5.36 9.11 -9.63
N VAL A 25 -5.06 7.83 -9.86
CA VAL A 25 -4.42 6.92 -8.93
C VAL A 25 -3.32 6.21 -9.68
N MET A 26 -2.31 5.73 -8.95
CA MET A 26 -1.19 5.03 -9.57
C MET A 26 -1.67 3.83 -10.40
N PRO A 27 -1.44 3.80 -11.74
CA PRO A 27 -1.84 2.68 -12.57
C PRO A 27 -0.87 1.51 -12.41
N PHE A 28 -1.37 0.30 -12.70
CA PHE A 28 -0.53 -0.90 -12.76
C PHE A 28 0.40 -0.85 -13.97
N GLY A 29 1.60 -1.45 -13.84
CA GLY A 29 2.59 -1.51 -14.90
C GLY A 29 3.58 -0.34 -14.93
N LEU A 30 3.49 0.62 -14.00
CA LEU A 30 4.56 1.59 -13.78
C LEU A 30 5.75 0.89 -13.10
N CYS A 31 6.97 1.03 -13.64
CA CYS A 31 8.18 0.47 -13.03
C CYS A 31 8.40 0.96 -11.59
N ASP A 32 8.02 2.22 -11.30
CA ASP A 32 8.19 2.83 -9.97
C ASP A 32 7.01 2.58 -9.03
N ALA A 33 5.93 1.94 -9.50
CA ALA A 33 4.74 1.73 -8.69
C ALA A 33 4.97 0.82 -7.47
N PRO A 34 5.72 -0.29 -7.57
CA PRO A 34 6.03 -1.13 -6.40
C PRO A 34 6.82 -0.37 -5.34
N ALA A 35 7.84 0.39 -5.74
CA ALA A 35 8.68 1.16 -4.81
C ALA A 35 7.88 2.26 -4.10
N ALA A 36 6.97 2.93 -4.82
CA ALA A 36 6.10 3.94 -4.20
C ALA A 36 5.09 3.32 -3.22
N PHE A 37 4.57 2.13 -3.53
CA PHE A 37 3.66 1.40 -2.65
C PHE A 37 4.39 0.90 -1.39
N GLU A 38 5.57 0.32 -1.56
CA GLU A 38 6.43 -0.14 -0.47
C GLU A 38 6.76 0.99 0.51
N ARG A 39 7.21 2.16 0.00
CA ARG A 39 7.50 3.34 0.83
C ARG A 39 6.27 3.83 1.60
N LEU A 40 5.08 3.77 1.01
CA LEU A 40 3.85 4.12 1.70
C LEU A 40 3.55 3.12 2.83
N MET A 41 3.70 1.82 2.56
CA MET A 41 3.46 0.77 3.54
C MET A 41 4.46 0.83 4.69
N GLU A 42 5.75 1.05 4.40
CA GLU A 42 6.78 1.35 5.41
C GLU A 42 6.40 2.57 6.25
N THR A 43 5.94 3.66 5.63
CA THR A 43 5.56 4.88 6.37
C THR A 43 4.37 4.64 7.30
N VAL A 44 3.34 3.92 6.83
CA VAL A 44 2.14 3.61 7.62
C VAL A 44 2.44 2.65 8.78
N LEU A 45 3.35 1.70 8.54
CA LEU A 45 3.69 0.62 9.48
C LEU A 45 5.00 0.85 10.21
N ARG A 46 5.69 1.99 10.02
CA ARG A 46 7.03 2.29 10.57
C ARG A 46 7.15 2.00 12.06
N GLU A 47 6.12 2.34 12.81
CA GLU A 47 6.09 2.18 14.28
C GLU A 47 5.80 0.73 14.73
N LEU A 48 5.34 -0.14 13.82
CA LEU A 48 5.03 -1.55 14.08
C LEU A 48 6.05 -2.49 13.41
N SER A 49 6.76 -2.00 12.39
CA SER A 49 7.65 -2.75 11.51
C SER A 49 8.85 -3.37 12.22
N SER A 50 9.27 -2.84 13.37
CA SER A 50 10.48 -3.36 14.03
C SER A 50 10.19 -4.53 14.98
N GLU A 51 8.95 -4.68 15.46
CA GLU A 51 8.59 -5.67 16.49
C GLU A 51 7.46 -6.61 16.08
N ALA A 52 6.54 -6.17 15.21
CA ALA A 52 5.25 -6.85 15.02
C ALA A 52 4.95 -7.24 13.56
N CYS A 53 5.58 -6.60 12.57
CA CYS A 53 5.35 -6.92 11.17
C CYS A 53 6.57 -6.64 10.28
N LEU A 54 6.65 -7.34 9.15
CA LEU A 54 7.59 -7.11 8.07
C LEU A 54 6.78 -6.73 6.82
N VAL A 55 7.19 -5.67 6.13
CA VAL A 55 6.57 -5.23 4.88
C VAL A 55 7.47 -5.70 3.74
N TYR A 56 6.90 -6.36 2.73
CA TYR A 56 7.62 -6.77 1.53
C TYR A 56 6.74 -6.57 0.30
N LEU A 57 7.04 -5.54 -0.51
CA LEU A 57 6.27 -5.16 -1.69
C LEU A 57 4.75 -5.04 -1.38
N ASP A 58 3.95 -6.00 -1.86
CA ASP A 58 2.50 -6.03 -1.70
C ASP A 58 2.01 -6.82 -0.46
N ASP A 59 2.91 -7.57 0.20
CA ASP A 59 2.58 -8.44 1.31
C ASP A 59 3.04 -7.84 2.67
N ILE A 60 2.18 -7.98 3.69
CA ILE A 60 2.53 -7.68 5.09
C ILE A 60 2.58 -8.99 5.85
N ILE A 61 3.75 -9.32 6.40
CA ILE A 61 3.96 -10.50 7.24
C ILE A 61 3.87 -10.06 8.70
N ILE A 62 2.97 -10.65 9.48
CA ILE A 62 2.81 -10.33 10.90
C ILE A 62 3.50 -11.42 11.72
N ILE A 63 4.32 -11.03 12.70
CA ILE A 63 5.13 -11.96 13.50
C ILE A 63 4.68 -11.85 14.96
N GLY A 64 4.63 -12.98 15.66
CA GLY A 64 4.36 -13.06 17.09
C GLY A 64 4.90 -14.38 17.64
N ARG A 65 5.44 -14.38 18.87
CA ARG A 65 6.04 -15.58 19.49
C ARG A 65 4.98 -16.52 20.05
N THR A 66 3.82 -15.96 20.41
CA THR A 66 2.64 -16.71 20.86
C THR A 66 1.43 -16.38 20.01
N PHE A 67 0.43 -17.27 20.00
CA PHE A 67 -0.83 -17.03 19.29
C PHE A 67 -1.54 -15.75 19.76
N GLN A 68 -1.55 -15.52 21.08
CA GLN A 68 -2.17 -14.33 21.68
C GLN A 68 -1.44 -13.05 21.27
N GLU A 69 -0.11 -13.06 21.25
CA GLU A 69 0.70 -11.94 20.79
C GLU A 69 0.47 -11.67 19.31
N HIS A 70 0.43 -12.72 18.48
CA HIS A 70 0.15 -12.61 17.06
C HIS A 70 -1.22 -11.96 16.79
N LEU A 71 -2.27 -12.37 17.51
CA LEU A 71 -3.60 -11.75 17.41
C LEU A 71 -3.58 -10.26 17.81
N ASN A 72 -2.84 -9.91 18.85
CA ASN A 72 -2.71 -8.53 19.27
C ASN A 72 -1.98 -7.68 18.21
N ASN A 73 -0.89 -8.21 17.65
CA ASN A 73 -0.14 -7.57 16.58
C ASN A 73 -0.99 -7.37 15.31
N LEU A 74 -1.79 -8.38 14.95
CA LEU A 74 -2.72 -8.31 13.84
C LEU A 74 -3.79 -7.23 14.04
N CYS A 75 -4.33 -7.11 15.26
CA CYS A 75 -5.27 -6.04 15.60
C CYS A 75 -4.63 -4.64 15.50
N LYS A 76 -3.38 -4.48 15.94
CA LYS A 76 -2.62 -3.22 15.80
C LYS A 76 -2.40 -2.84 14.33
N VAL A 77 -1.99 -3.80 13.50
CA VAL A 77 -1.76 -3.59 12.07
C VAL A 77 -3.05 -3.18 11.36
N PHE A 78 -4.16 -3.89 11.61
CA PHE A 78 -5.46 -3.55 11.01
C PHE A 78 -5.94 -2.15 11.40
N LYS A 79 -5.78 -1.76 12.67
CA LYS A 79 -6.10 -0.39 13.11
C LYS A 79 -5.28 0.68 12.38
N ARG A 80 -4.00 0.41 12.08
CA ARG A 80 -3.17 1.35 11.31
C ARG A 80 -3.56 1.44 9.85
N LEU A 81 -3.81 0.30 9.22
CA LEU A 81 -4.29 0.27 7.83
C LEU A 81 -5.62 1.02 7.70
N GLN A 82 -6.53 0.84 8.66
CA GLN A 82 -7.80 1.56 8.70
C GLN A 82 -7.60 3.07 8.85
N LYS A 83 -6.70 3.52 9.75
CA LYS A 83 -6.36 4.94 9.92
C LYS A 83 -5.74 5.56 8.66
N ALA A 84 -4.96 4.78 7.92
CA ALA A 84 -4.37 5.20 6.64
C ALA A 84 -5.34 5.11 5.45
N ASN A 85 -6.60 4.71 5.69
CA ASN A 85 -7.62 4.50 4.66
C ASN A 85 -7.19 3.52 3.55
N LEU A 86 -6.40 2.51 3.95
CA LEU A 86 -5.98 1.39 3.13
C LEU A 86 -7.00 0.25 3.28
N LYS A 87 -7.31 -0.41 2.15
CA LYS A 87 -8.25 -1.54 2.12
C LYS A 87 -7.47 -2.82 1.86
N LEU A 88 -7.65 -3.80 2.74
CA LEU A 88 -7.17 -5.16 2.54
C LEU A 88 -8.11 -5.89 1.58
N ARG A 89 -7.55 -6.67 0.66
CA ARG A 89 -8.30 -7.60 -0.17
C ARG A 89 -8.34 -8.96 0.56
N PRO A 90 -9.50 -9.41 1.06
CA PRO A 90 -9.58 -10.64 1.86
C PRO A 90 -9.42 -11.92 1.04
N LYS A 91 -9.50 -11.84 -0.30
CA LYS A 91 -9.12 -12.91 -1.22
C LYS A 91 -7.75 -12.58 -1.80
N LYS A 92 -6.79 -13.51 -1.66
CA LYS A 92 -5.63 -13.59 -2.56
C LYS A 92 -6.10 -14.15 -3.90
#